data_AF-A0A5N6PGL8-F1
#
_entry.id   AF-A0A5N6PGL8-F1
#
_cell.length_a   1.000
_cell.length_b   1.000
_cell.length_c   1.000
_cell.angle_alpha   90.00
_cell.angle_beta   90.00
_cell.angle_gamma   90.00
#
_symmetry.space_group_name_H-M   'P 1'
#
loop_
_entity.id
_entity.type
_entity.pdbx_description
1 polymer ?
#
loop_
_entity_poly.entity_id
_entity_poly.type
_entity_poly.pdbx_seq_one_letter_code
_entity_poly.pdbx_strand_id
1 'polypeptide(L)'
;MKLLTIFFLLHLHIFFQTSSPQTLPRNTTGYACNLNQSAPSCQTYAFFQAMGPNQLDLASISDLFSVSRPMIAKPSNLTSLTSTLVPNQALFIPLTCTCNSVDPTRNLSYAKLNYTIKKDDTFYLVSTNLFHNLTTYQSVETVNPTVVPVNLTIGQDVIFPIFCKCPTKTELQNQVNYLISYVFQPSDTIDSIASRFGSTTTSIVEVNGVDIRPWDTVFRACFAAS
;
A
#
# COMPACT_ATOMS: atom_id res chain seq x y z
N MET A 1 7.27 -2.08 -69.12
CA MET A 1 7.46 -3.43 -68.54
C MET A 1 8.86 -3.45 -67.95
N LYS A 2 9.14 -3.22 -66.67
CA LYS A 2 8.55 -3.60 -65.37
C LYS A 2 8.88 -2.45 -64.39
N LEU A 3 7.96 -1.66 -63.84
CA LEU A 3 7.12 -1.90 -62.65
C LEU A 3 7.70 -2.87 -61.60
N LEU A 4 7.80 -2.35 -60.37
CA LEU A 4 7.82 -3.05 -59.07
C LEU A 4 9.18 -3.50 -58.50
N THR A 5 9.78 -2.64 -57.65
CA THR A 5 10.72 -2.92 -56.53
C THR A 5 11.27 -1.53 -56.12
N ILE A 6 11.24 -0.99 -54.91
CA ILE A 6 11.02 -1.44 -53.53
C ILE A 6 10.44 -0.21 -52.80
N PHE A 7 9.20 -0.33 -52.31
CA PHE A 7 8.57 0.64 -51.43
C PHE A 7 8.82 0.16 -50.00
N PHE A 8 9.97 0.51 -49.41
CA PHE A 8 10.24 0.21 -48.00
C PHE A 8 11.32 1.13 -47.42
N LEU A 9 11.03 2.42 -47.32
CA LEU A 9 11.69 3.29 -46.36
C LEU A 9 10.82 3.35 -45.11
N LEU A 10 11.09 2.37 -44.25
CA LEU A 10 10.54 2.21 -42.91
C LEU A 10 10.58 3.54 -42.17
N HIS A 11 9.41 4.08 -41.83
CA HIS A 11 9.28 5.10 -40.78
C HIS A 11 9.67 4.45 -39.45
N LEU A 12 10.96 4.51 -39.11
CA LEU A 12 11.43 4.21 -37.78
C LEU A 12 11.07 5.42 -36.89
N HIS A 13 9.79 5.53 -36.53
CA HIS A 13 9.43 6.30 -35.34
C HIS A 13 9.91 5.48 -34.14
N ILE A 14 11.14 5.78 -33.72
CA ILE A 14 11.61 5.45 -32.38
C ILE A 14 10.67 6.22 -31.45
N PHE A 15 9.64 5.55 -30.96
CA PHE A 15 9.01 5.94 -29.71
C PHE A 15 10.10 5.78 -28.64
N PHE A 16 10.88 6.85 -28.45
CA PHE A 16 11.53 7.06 -27.16
C PHE A 16 10.39 7.17 -26.17
N GLN A 17 10.05 6.05 -25.53
CA GLN A 17 9.40 6.10 -24.24
C GLN A 17 10.37 6.86 -23.34
N THR A 18 10.14 8.16 -23.18
CA THR A 18 10.73 8.93 -22.12
C THR A 18 10.26 8.25 -20.83
N SER A 19 11.10 7.38 -20.26
CA SER A 19 10.90 6.91 -18.91
C SER A 19 10.91 8.16 -18.03
N SER A 20 9.73 8.60 -17.59
CA SER A 20 9.63 9.56 -16.49
C SER A 20 10.51 9.00 -15.37
N PRO A 21 11.38 9.80 -14.73
CA PRO A 21 12.06 9.35 -13.53
C PRO A 21 10.99 8.88 -12.55
N GLN A 22 10.93 7.58 -12.26
CA GLN A 22 10.06 7.08 -11.21
C GLN A 22 10.63 7.61 -9.90
N THR A 23 10.00 8.62 -9.33
CA THR A 23 10.31 9.08 -7.98
C THR A 23 9.99 7.93 -7.04
N LEU A 24 11.01 7.22 -6.53
CA LEU A 24 10.80 6.17 -5.54
C LEU A 24 10.34 6.78 -4.21
N PRO A 25 9.53 6.04 -3.41
CA PRO A 25 9.22 6.48 -2.07
C PRO A 25 10.51 6.62 -1.25
N ARG A 26 10.55 7.56 -0.32
CA ARG A 26 11.69 7.77 0.58
C ARG A 26 11.95 6.52 1.41
N ASN A 27 10.88 5.90 1.91
CA ASN A 27 10.98 4.71 2.73
C ASN A 27 10.49 3.48 1.98
N THR A 28 11.44 2.71 1.47
CA THR A 28 11.16 1.43 0.79
C THR A 28 11.23 0.26 1.76
N THR A 29 12.13 0.26 2.73
CA THR A 29 12.35 -0.93 3.59
C THR A 29 11.31 -1.08 4.71
N GLY A 30 10.66 0.00 5.14
CA GLY A 30 9.62 0.00 6.16
C GLY A 30 9.89 0.98 7.30
N TYR A 31 8.92 1.17 8.18
CA TYR A 31 8.92 2.23 9.18
C TYR A 31 9.40 1.74 10.54
N ALA A 32 10.42 2.38 11.11
CA ALA A 32 10.97 1.98 12.40
C ALA A 32 9.94 2.12 13.54
N CYS A 33 10.03 1.24 14.52
CA CYS A 33 9.19 1.26 15.72
C CYS A 33 9.96 0.76 16.95
N ASN A 34 9.37 0.95 18.13
CA ASN A 34 9.95 0.47 19.39
C ASN A 34 9.09 -0.66 19.96
N LEU A 35 9.68 -1.84 20.18
CA LEU A 35 8.98 -2.99 20.79
C LEU A 35 8.49 -2.71 22.21
N ASN A 36 9.16 -1.80 22.93
CA ASN A 36 8.83 -1.42 24.31
C ASN A 36 7.82 -0.26 24.38
N GLN A 37 7.26 0.18 23.25
CA GLN A 37 6.19 1.18 23.26
C GLN A 37 4.91 0.59 23.87
N SER A 38 4.03 1.45 24.39
CA SER A 38 2.82 1.00 25.09
C SER A 38 1.84 0.19 24.24
N ALA A 39 1.87 0.37 22.93
CA ALA A 39 1.07 -0.39 21.97
C ALA A 39 1.99 -0.97 20.89
N PRO A 40 2.63 -2.13 21.14
CA PRO A 40 3.42 -2.82 20.13
C PRO A 40 2.53 -3.41 19.02
N SER A 41 1.21 -3.45 19.24
CA SER A 41 0.19 -3.84 18.27
C SER A 41 -1.03 -2.94 18.39
N CYS A 42 -1.73 -2.69 17.28
CA CYS A 42 -2.98 -1.94 17.25
C CYS A 42 -3.84 -2.34 16.03
N GLN A 43 -5.15 -2.09 16.13
CA GLN A 43 -6.04 -2.19 14.97
C GLN A 43 -6.00 -0.86 14.21
N THR A 44 -5.87 -0.94 12.89
CA THR A 44 -5.86 0.23 12.01
C THR A 44 -6.42 -0.10 10.64
N TYR A 45 -6.34 0.83 9.68
CA TYR A 45 -6.79 0.62 8.32
C TYR A 45 -5.73 1.03 7.28
N ALA A 46 -5.67 0.30 6.18
CA ALA A 46 -5.14 0.81 4.92
C ALA A 46 -6.26 1.42 4.10
N PHE A 47 -6.00 2.57 3.49
CA PHE A 47 -6.84 3.11 2.43
C PHE A 47 -6.50 2.38 1.13
N PHE A 48 -7.51 1.75 0.54
CA PHE A 48 -7.39 1.00 -0.70
C PHE A 48 -8.40 1.50 -1.71
N GLN A 49 -8.03 1.56 -2.99
CA GLN A 49 -8.93 1.98 -4.06
C GLN A 49 -9.27 0.77 -4.93
N ALA A 50 -10.57 0.52 -5.12
CA ALA A 50 -10.99 -0.55 -6.02
C ALA A 50 -10.51 -0.26 -7.45
N MET A 51 -9.81 -1.21 -8.07
CA MET A 51 -9.29 -1.06 -9.44
C MET A 51 -9.58 -2.30 -10.29
N GLY A 52 -10.01 -2.04 -11.53
CA GLY A 52 -10.29 -3.09 -12.49
C GLY A 52 -9.03 -3.69 -13.10
N PRO A 53 -9.12 -4.91 -13.66
CA PRO A 53 -10.33 -5.74 -13.72
C PRO A 53 -10.56 -6.62 -12.48
N ASN A 54 -9.52 -6.89 -11.68
CA ASN A 54 -9.54 -7.99 -10.71
C ASN A 54 -9.89 -7.58 -9.26
N GLN A 55 -10.06 -6.29 -8.98
CA GLN A 55 -10.34 -5.78 -7.63
C GLN A 55 -11.54 -4.81 -7.65
N LEU A 56 -12.60 -5.22 -8.35
CA LEU A 56 -13.89 -4.51 -8.41
C LEU A 56 -15.02 -5.25 -7.67
N ASP A 57 -14.67 -6.08 -6.70
CA ASP A 57 -15.64 -6.74 -5.83
C ASP A 57 -15.02 -7.00 -4.45
N LEU A 58 -15.87 -7.06 -3.41
CA LEU A 58 -15.39 -7.27 -2.05
C LEU A 58 -14.84 -8.68 -1.82
N ALA A 59 -15.20 -9.69 -2.61
CA ALA A 59 -14.67 -11.03 -2.42
C ALA A 59 -13.18 -11.08 -2.74
N SER A 60 -12.80 -10.61 -3.93
CA SER A 60 -11.40 -10.59 -4.38
C SER A 60 -10.51 -9.78 -3.44
N ILE A 61 -11.01 -8.64 -2.93
CA ILE A 61 -10.28 -7.79 -2.00
C ILE A 61 -10.22 -8.44 -0.60
N SER A 62 -11.32 -9.02 -0.13
CA SER A 62 -11.34 -9.78 1.14
C SER A 62 -10.34 -10.93 1.14
N ASP A 63 -10.29 -11.70 0.06
CA ASP A 63 -9.37 -12.83 -0.08
C ASP A 63 -7.91 -12.35 -0.10
N LEU A 64 -7.63 -11.25 -0.82
CA LEU A 64 -6.30 -10.63 -0.86
C LEU A 64 -5.78 -10.22 0.52
N PHE A 65 -6.64 -9.62 1.34
CA PHE A 65 -6.27 -9.15 2.67
C PHE A 65 -6.55 -10.16 3.79
N SER A 66 -7.07 -11.35 3.45
CA SER A 66 -7.48 -12.38 4.41
C SER A 66 -8.43 -11.86 5.51
N VAL A 67 -9.42 -11.03 5.12
CA VAL A 67 -10.43 -10.44 6.01
C VAL A 67 -11.83 -10.66 5.48
N SER A 68 -12.84 -10.72 6.36
CA SER A 68 -14.23 -10.91 5.92
C SER A 68 -14.79 -9.66 5.21
N ARG A 69 -15.71 -9.85 4.25
CA ARG A 69 -16.33 -8.72 3.52
C ARG A 69 -17.00 -7.68 4.43
N PRO A 70 -17.71 -8.06 5.51
CA PRO A 70 -18.26 -7.08 6.47
C PRO A 70 -17.21 -6.21 7.15
N MET A 71 -16.00 -6.74 7.37
CA MET A 71 -14.89 -5.99 7.98
C MET A 71 -14.38 -4.86 7.07
N ILE A 72 -14.54 -4.97 5.75
CA ILE A 72 -14.26 -3.89 4.79
C ILE A 72 -15.50 -3.01 4.61
N ALA A 73 -16.68 -3.61 4.43
CA ALA A 73 -17.90 -2.89 4.10
C ALA A 73 -18.33 -1.89 5.17
N LYS A 74 -18.31 -2.27 6.46
CA LYS A 74 -18.73 -1.40 7.56
C LYS A 74 -17.92 -0.10 7.65
N PRO A 75 -16.57 -0.11 7.76
CA PRO A 75 -15.79 1.12 7.81
C PRO A 75 -15.79 1.89 6.48
N SER A 76 -16.08 1.23 5.36
CA SER A 76 -16.18 1.85 4.02
C SER A 76 -17.58 2.35 3.67
N ASN A 77 -18.53 2.32 4.62
CA ASN A 77 -19.93 2.72 4.43
C ASN A 77 -20.62 2.01 3.26
N LEU A 78 -20.31 0.73 3.03
CA LEU A 78 -20.95 -0.09 1.99
C LEU A 78 -22.16 -0.82 2.56
N THR A 79 -23.28 -0.74 1.85
CA THR A 79 -24.53 -1.42 2.23
C THR A 79 -24.65 -2.82 1.64
N SER A 80 -23.98 -3.08 0.52
CA SER A 80 -23.98 -4.37 -0.17
C SER A 80 -22.62 -5.07 -0.05
N LEU A 81 -22.67 -6.39 0.16
CA LEU A 81 -21.49 -7.26 0.29
C LEU A 81 -21.13 -7.99 -1.01
N THR A 82 -21.93 -7.82 -2.05
CA THR A 82 -21.83 -8.58 -3.31
C THR A 82 -21.93 -7.71 -4.55
N SER A 83 -22.30 -6.44 -4.42
CA SER A 83 -22.31 -5.52 -5.55
C SER A 83 -20.90 -5.27 -6.06
N THR A 84 -20.78 -5.16 -7.38
CA THR A 84 -19.57 -4.66 -8.02
C THR A 84 -19.23 -3.26 -7.50
N LEU A 85 -17.96 -3.05 -7.21
CA LEU A 85 -17.38 -1.77 -6.83
C LEU A 85 -17.11 -0.93 -8.08
N VAL A 86 -17.19 0.39 -7.94
CA VAL A 86 -16.78 1.30 -9.01
C VAL A 86 -15.27 1.56 -8.94
N PRO A 87 -14.59 1.83 -10.08
CA PRO A 87 -13.19 2.22 -10.06
C PRO A 87 -12.92 3.41 -9.14
N ASN A 88 -11.82 3.36 -8.41
CA ASN A 88 -11.39 4.33 -7.41
C ASN A 88 -12.29 4.45 -6.16
N GLN A 89 -13.26 3.53 -5.99
CA GLN A 89 -14.06 3.48 -4.78
C GLN A 89 -13.16 3.26 -3.56
N ALA A 90 -13.27 4.17 -2.59
CA ALA A 90 -12.48 4.15 -1.38
C ALA A 90 -12.93 3.03 -0.45
N LEU A 91 -11.98 2.21 -0.01
CA LEU A 91 -12.16 1.15 0.96
C LEU A 91 -11.19 1.34 2.11
N PHE A 92 -11.66 1.04 3.32
CA PHE A 92 -10.85 0.95 4.52
C PHE A 92 -10.65 -0.51 4.87
N ILE A 93 -9.45 -1.01 4.59
CA ILE A 93 -9.07 -2.39 4.81
C ILE A 93 -8.50 -2.53 6.23
N PRO A 94 -9.14 -3.31 7.12
CA PRO A 94 -8.64 -3.46 8.48
C PRO A 94 -7.33 -4.22 8.52
N LEU A 95 -6.42 -3.75 9.36
CA LEU A 95 -5.10 -4.31 9.56
C LEU A 95 -4.82 -4.47 11.06
N THR A 96 -4.19 -5.59 11.41
CA THR A 96 -3.52 -5.71 12.71
C THR A 96 -2.07 -5.27 12.54
N CYS A 97 -1.79 -4.02 12.91
CA CYS A 97 -0.47 -3.45 12.82
C CYS A 97 0.38 -3.89 14.00
N THR A 98 1.60 -4.38 13.75
CA THR A 98 2.52 -4.81 14.81
C THR A 98 3.91 -4.22 14.60
N CYS A 99 4.61 -3.94 15.69
CA CYS A 99 6.04 -3.68 15.69
C CYS A 99 6.77 -5.04 15.70
N ASN A 100 7.45 -5.37 14.61
CA ASN A 100 8.09 -6.67 14.41
C ASN A 100 9.61 -6.51 14.38
N SER A 101 10.32 -7.37 15.10
CA SER A 101 11.76 -7.52 14.91
C SER A 101 12.01 -8.21 13.56
N VAL A 102 12.83 -7.57 12.72
CA VAL A 102 13.19 -8.08 11.39
C VAL A 102 14.63 -8.60 11.39
N ASP A 103 15.50 -7.97 12.15
CA ASP A 103 16.85 -8.45 12.48
C ASP A 103 17.23 -7.97 13.90
N PRO A 104 18.40 -8.36 14.44
CA PRO A 104 18.81 -7.99 15.80
C PRO A 104 18.89 -6.47 16.07
N THR A 105 18.92 -5.65 15.03
CA THR A 105 19.14 -4.19 15.11
C THR A 105 17.93 -3.37 14.67
N ARG A 106 16.97 -3.97 13.96
CA ARG A 106 15.83 -3.26 13.36
C ARG A 106 14.49 -3.87 13.74
N ASN A 107 13.61 -2.99 14.21
CA ASN A 107 12.20 -3.27 14.41
C ASN A 107 11.38 -2.40 13.46
N LEU A 108 10.50 -3.01 12.68
CA LEU A 108 9.66 -2.34 11.70
C LEU A 108 8.17 -2.53 12.01
N SER A 109 7.40 -1.46 11.85
CA SER A 109 5.95 -1.44 12.02
C SER A 109 5.27 -1.77 10.70
N TYR A 110 4.56 -2.89 10.68
CA TYR A 110 3.80 -3.36 9.51
C TYR A 110 2.75 -4.41 9.93
N ALA A 111 1.74 -4.60 9.09
CA ALA A 111 0.82 -5.72 9.18
C ALA A 111 1.32 -6.87 8.30
N LYS A 112 1.37 -8.08 8.86
CA LYS A 112 1.79 -9.28 8.14
C LYS A 112 0.64 -9.80 7.28
N LEU A 113 0.79 -9.77 5.97
CA LEU A 113 -0.11 -10.48 5.06
C LEU A 113 0.61 -11.67 4.45
N ASN A 114 0.08 -12.86 4.69
CA ASN A 114 0.56 -14.07 4.03
C ASN A 114 -0.05 -14.12 2.63
N TYR A 115 0.81 -14.28 1.62
CA TYR A 115 0.40 -14.41 0.24
C TYR A 115 1.10 -15.62 -0.38
N THR A 116 0.31 -16.49 -1.00
CA THR A 116 0.81 -17.65 -1.72
C THR A 116 1.15 -17.24 -3.15
N ILE A 117 2.43 -17.36 -3.52
CA ILE A 117 2.96 -17.02 -4.84
C ILE A 117 2.21 -17.78 -5.93
N LYS A 118 1.75 -17.05 -6.94
CA LYS A 118 1.10 -17.57 -8.14
C LYS A 118 2.08 -17.55 -9.32
N LYS A 119 1.65 -18.15 -10.43
CA LYS A 119 2.40 -18.12 -11.68
C LYS A 119 2.67 -16.67 -12.10
N ASP A 120 3.90 -16.40 -12.53
CA ASP A 120 4.38 -15.11 -13.04
C ASP A 120 4.42 -13.97 -11.98
N ASP A 121 4.18 -14.28 -10.71
CA ASP A 121 4.35 -13.32 -9.63
C ASP A 121 5.83 -12.96 -9.45
N THR A 122 6.05 -11.68 -9.20
CA THR A 122 7.30 -11.16 -8.64
C THR A 122 6.95 -10.32 -7.42
N PHE A 123 7.90 -10.12 -6.50
CA PHE A 123 7.68 -9.21 -5.37
C PHE A 123 7.28 -7.82 -5.85
N TYR A 124 7.87 -7.33 -6.94
CA TYR A 124 7.49 -6.07 -7.55
C TYR A 124 6.02 -6.05 -7.97
N LEU A 125 5.59 -6.97 -8.84
CA LEU A 125 4.21 -6.97 -9.36
C LEU A 125 3.17 -7.13 -8.27
N VAL A 126 3.44 -7.97 -7.27
CA VAL A 126 2.50 -8.17 -6.16
C VAL A 126 2.44 -6.92 -5.28
N SER A 127 3.58 -6.31 -4.93
CA SER A 127 3.60 -5.08 -4.13
C SER A 127 2.96 -3.89 -4.86
N THR A 128 3.26 -3.69 -6.14
CA THR A 128 2.82 -2.50 -6.89
C THR A 128 1.41 -2.65 -7.46
N ASN A 129 1.08 -3.81 -8.03
CA ASN A 129 -0.16 -3.97 -8.78
C ASN A 129 -1.26 -4.63 -7.95
N LEU A 130 -0.91 -5.58 -7.08
CA LEU A 130 -1.91 -6.26 -6.26
C LEU A 130 -2.18 -5.48 -4.96
N PHE A 131 -1.13 -5.04 -4.27
CA PHE A 131 -1.25 -4.25 -3.04
C PHE A 131 -1.23 -2.74 -3.25
N HIS A 132 -1.22 -2.26 -4.50
CA HIS A 132 -1.33 -0.83 -4.85
C HIS A 132 -0.28 0.05 -4.14
N ASN A 133 0.94 -0.48 -3.99
CA ASN A 133 2.05 0.17 -3.28
C ASN A 133 1.82 0.40 -1.78
N LEU A 134 0.86 -0.30 -1.15
CA LEU A 134 0.73 -0.35 0.33
C LEU A 134 1.93 -1.02 1.03
N THR A 135 2.82 -1.62 0.24
CA THR A 135 4.13 -2.12 0.61
C THR A 135 5.08 -1.95 -0.58
N THR A 136 6.37 -2.22 -0.40
CA THR A 136 7.34 -2.27 -1.50
C THR A 136 7.99 -3.64 -1.58
N TYR A 137 8.51 -3.99 -2.76
CA TYR A 137 9.23 -5.25 -2.95
C TYR A 137 10.49 -5.32 -2.07
N GLN A 138 11.19 -4.19 -1.84
CA GLN A 138 12.36 -4.15 -0.98
C GLN A 138 12.01 -4.48 0.48
N SER A 139 10.81 -4.09 0.93
CA SER A 139 10.33 -4.49 2.26
C SER A 139 9.96 -5.98 2.31
N VAL A 140 9.37 -6.51 1.24
CA VAL A 140 9.12 -7.95 1.11
C VAL A 140 10.42 -8.74 1.22
N GLU A 141 11.48 -8.35 0.51
CA GLU A 141 12.81 -8.96 0.64
C GLU A 141 13.34 -8.86 2.08
N THR A 142 13.17 -7.69 2.70
CA THR A 142 13.63 -7.40 4.05
C THR A 142 12.98 -8.32 5.10
N VAL A 143 11.68 -8.62 4.97
CA VAL A 143 10.95 -9.43 5.96
C VAL A 143 10.91 -10.93 5.63
N ASN A 144 11.41 -11.34 4.45
CA ASN A 144 11.51 -12.74 4.03
C ASN A 144 12.97 -13.11 3.68
N PRO A 145 13.91 -13.08 4.64
CA PRO A 145 15.34 -13.23 4.36
C PRO A 145 15.74 -14.59 3.78
N THR A 146 14.88 -15.60 3.86
CA THR A 146 15.10 -16.94 3.32
C THR A 146 14.52 -17.15 1.93
N VAL A 147 13.75 -16.19 1.41
CA VAL A 147 13.11 -16.29 0.09
C VAL A 147 13.98 -15.61 -0.95
N VAL A 148 14.25 -16.31 -2.05
CA VAL A 148 15.07 -15.79 -3.16
C VAL A 148 14.16 -15.09 -4.18
N PRO A 149 14.22 -13.75 -4.34
CA PRO A 149 13.25 -13.00 -5.15
C PRO A 149 13.27 -13.34 -6.64
N VAL A 150 14.41 -13.82 -7.14
CA VAL A 150 14.60 -14.23 -8.54
C VAL A 150 14.24 -15.70 -8.81
N ASN A 151 13.85 -16.45 -7.76
CA ASN A 151 13.52 -17.87 -7.86
C ASN A 151 12.31 -18.20 -6.96
N LEU A 152 11.19 -17.54 -7.22
CA LEU A 152 9.93 -17.79 -6.51
C LEU A 152 9.26 -19.06 -7.02
N THR A 153 8.74 -19.88 -6.10
CA THR A 153 8.03 -21.11 -6.44
C THR A 153 6.53 -20.90 -6.33
N ILE A 154 5.74 -21.38 -7.30
CA ILE A 154 4.27 -21.35 -7.22
C ILE A 154 3.83 -22.17 -5.99
N GLY A 155 2.93 -21.61 -5.17
CA GLY A 155 2.50 -22.22 -3.92
C GLY A 155 3.37 -21.87 -2.71
N GLN A 156 4.46 -21.11 -2.89
CA GLN A 156 5.29 -20.63 -1.79
C GLN A 156 4.57 -19.52 -1.01
N ASP A 157 4.53 -19.63 0.31
CA ASP A 157 4.00 -18.55 1.16
C ASP A 157 5.08 -17.50 1.45
N VAL A 158 4.70 -16.24 1.23
CA VAL A 158 5.57 -15.06 1.42
C VAL A 158 4.81 -14.00 2.21
N ILE A 159 5.50 -13.33 3.13
CA ILE A 159 4.92 -12.22 3.89
C ILE A 159 5.03 -10.93 3.08
N PHE A 160 3.91 -10.28 2.78
CA PHE A 160 3.87 -8.91 2.26
C PHE A 160 3.61 -7.95 3.44
N PRO A 161 4.60 -7.09 3.81
CA PRO A 161 4.48 -6.23 4.98
C PRO A 161 3.74 -4.94 4.62
N ILE A 162 2.43 -4.89 4.87
CA ILE A 162 1.65 -3.66 4.65
C ILE A 162 2.07 -2.62 5.68
N PHE A 163 2.53 -1.46 5.21
CA PHE A 163 3.03 -0.41 6.11
C PHE A 163 1.90 0.17 6.94
N CYS A 164 2.16 0.32 8.23
CA CYS A 164 1.22 0.86 9.19
C CYS A 164 1.96 1.41 10.42
N LYS A 165 1.31 2.26 11.20
CA LYS A 165 1.80 2.73 12.50
C LYS A 165 0.73 2.58 13.57
N CYS A 166 1.18 2.39 14.80
CA CYS A 166 0.34 2.47 15.99
C CYS A 166 0.49 3.83 16.67
N PRO A 167 -0.60 4.35 17.27
CA PRO A 167 -0.50 5.56 18.07
C PRO A 167 0.49 5.39 19.22
N THR A 168 1.29 6.43 19.46
CA THR A 168 2.13 6.60 20.63
C THR A 168 1.26 6.91 21.87
N LYS A 169 1.86 6.83 23.07
CA LYS A 169 1.18 7.21 24.32
C LYS A 169 0.60 8.63 24.26
N THR A 170 1.37 9.56 23.71
CA THR A 170 0.97 10.97 23.58
C THR A 170 -0.19 11.14 22.61
N GLU A 171 -0.16 10.43 21.47
CA GLU A 171 -1.27 10.45 20.50
C GLU A 171 -2.56 9.86 21.12
N LEU A 172 -2.47 8.76 21.88
CA LEU A 172 -3.62 8.20 22.60
C LEU A 172 -4.20 9.19 23.63
N GLN A 173 -3.33 9.91 24.37
CA GLN A 173 -3.74 10.97 25.30
C GLN A 173 -4.44 12.13 24.58
N ASN A 174 -4.04 12.42 23.34
CA ASN A 174 -4.67 13.39 22.45
C ASN A 174 -5.84 12.80 21.65
N GLN A 175 -6.43 11.68 22.13
CA GLN A 175 -7.62 11.03 21.56
C GLN A 175 -7.45 10.48 20.14
N VAL A 176 -6.22 10.29 19.66
CA VAL A 176 -5.96 9.56 18.41
C VAL A 176 -6.21 8.07 18.67
N ASN A 177 -7.18 7.48 17.96
CA ASN A 177 -7.56 6.09 18.10
C ASN A 177 -6.70 5.16 17.22
N TYR A 178 -6.45 5.54 15.95
CA TYR A 178 -5.66 4.77 15.00
C TYR A 178 -5.09 5.66 13.88
N LEU A 179 -4.17 5.13 13.07
CA LEU A 179 -3.56 5.84 11.94
C LEU A 179 -3.81 5.13 10.60
N ILE A 180 -4.59 5.75 9.72
CA ILE A 180 -4.86 5.18 8.39
C ILE A 180 -3.61 5.29 7.54
N SER A 181 -3.24 4.19 6.88
CA SER A 181 -2.11 4.15 5.94
C SER A 181 -2.60 4.46 4.53
N TYR A 182 -2.04 5.48 3.90
CA TYR A 182 -2.42 5.97 2.58
C TYR A 182 -1.18 6.11 1.69
N VAL A 183 -1.23 5.59 0.46
CA VAL A 183 -0.16 5.79 -0.51
C VAL A 183 -0.35 7.13 -1.19
N PHE A 184 0.60 8.05 -1.01
CA PHE A 184 0.60 9.38 -1.62
C PHE A 184 0.65 9.27 -3.15
N GLN A 185 -0.34 9.79 -3.85
CA GLN A 185 -0.40 9.70 -5.31
C GLN A 185 0.36 10.86 -5.97
N PRO A 186 0.83 10.71 -7.22
CA PRO A 186 1.56 11.77 -7.93
C PRO A 186 0.81 13.10 -8.04
N SER A 187 -0.52 13.07 -8.04
CA SER A 187 -1.37 14.27 -8.12
C SER A 187 -1.82 14.80 -6.77
N ASP A 188 -1.43 14.17 -5.66
CA ASP A 188 -1.84 14.60 -4.33
C ASP A 188 -1.06 15.84 -3.86
N THR A 189 -1.73 16.62 -3.01
CA THR A 189 -1.12 17.61 -2.15
C THR A 189 -1.47 17.29 -0.71
N ILE A 190 -0.74 17.86 0.26
CA ILE A 190 -1.09 17.68 1.68
C ILE A 190 -2.51 18.23 1.94
N ASP A 191 -2.89 19.33 1.29
CA ASP A 191 -4.24 19.90 1.36
C ASP A 191 -5.32 18.96 0.80
N SER A 192 -5.05 18.28 -0.33
CA SER A 192 -6.02 17.36 -0.94
C SER A 192 -6.25 16.14 -0.06
N ILE A 193 -5.21 15.62 0.58
CA ILE A 193 -5.29 14.50 1.53
C ILE A 193 -5.99 14.93 2.81
N ALA A 194 -5.65 16.10 3.36
CA ALA A 194 -6.32 16.67 4.52
C ALA A 194 -7.83 16.78 4.27
N SER A 195 -8.21 17.35 3.12
CA SER A 195 -9.61 17.48 2.71
C SER A 195 -10.28 16.12 2.53
N ARG A 196 -9.64 15.17 1.83
CA ARG A 196 -10.15 13.81 1.57
C ARG A 196 -10.52 13.09 2.86
N PHE A 197 -9.67 13.21 3.87
CA PHE A 197 -9.83 12.50 5.14
C PHE A 197 -10.47 13.35 6.23
N GLY A 198 -10.95 14.57 5.96
CA GLY A 198 -11.47 15.46 7.01
C GLY A 198 -10.45 15.69 8.14
N SER A 199 -9.22 16.04 7.77
CA SER A 199 -8.05 16.23 8.63
C SER A 199 -7.44 17.61 8.37
N THR A 200 -6.36 17.96 9.07
CA THR A 200 -5.62 19.22 8.84
C THR A 200 -4.24 18.92 8.28
N THR A 201 -3.71 19.84 7.46
CA THR A 201 -2.34 19.72 6.94
C THR A 201 -1.31 19.61 8.05
N THR A 202 -1.48 20.38 9.13
CA THR A 202 -0.64 20.30 10.34
C THR A 202 -0.62 18.90 10.92
N SER A 203 -1.79 18.27 11.13
CA SER A 203 -1.85 16.91 11.70
C SER A 203 -1.23 15.84 10.80
N ILE A 204 -1.28 16.02 9.48
CA ILE A 204 -0.59 15.12 8.53
C ILE A 204 0.93 15.32 8.62
N VAL A 205 1.39 16.57 8.62
CA VAL A 205 2.83 16.89 8.67
C VAL A 205 3.46 16.47 10.01
N GLU A 206 2.75 16.60 11.12
CA GLU A 206 3.24 16.20 12.45
C GLU A 206 3.62 14.71 12.50
N VAL A 207 2.88 13.84 11.80
CA VAL A 207 3.12 12.39 11.78
C VAL A 207 4.15 11.97 10.73
N ASN A 208 4.20 12.69 9.60
CA ASN A 208 4.90 12.24 8.38
C ASN A 208 6.13 13.10 8.01
N GLY A 209 6.28 14.28 8.59
CA GLY A 209 7.23 15.29 8.18
C GLY A 209 6.74 16.13 6.99
N VAL A 210 7.55 17.12 6.58
CA VAL A 210 7.20 18.13 5.57
C VAL A 210 7.53 17.74 4.12
N ASP A 211 8.50 16.84 3.92
CA ASP A 211 8.90 16.37 2.59
C ASP A 211 8.15 15.05 2.34
N ILE A 212 6.95 15.08 1.78
CA ILE A 212 6.19 13.89 1.36
C ILE A 212 6.25 13.81 -0.15
N ARG A 213 6.58 12.64 -0.70
CA ARG A 213 6.78 12.43 -2.13
C ARG A 213 5.77 11.43 -2.69
N PRO A 214 5.55 11.42 -4.02
CA PRO A 214 4.79 10.37 -4.66
C PRO A 214 5.25 8.97 -4.22
N TRP A 215 4.26 8.13 -3.94
CA TRP A 215 4.36 6.75 -3.46
C TRP A 215 4.79 6.56 -2.00
N ASP A 216 5.08 7.64 -1.26
CA ASP A 216 5.28 7.53 0.19
C ASP A 216 4.01 7.05 0.89
N THR A 217 4.15 6.20 1.92
CA THR A 217 3.03 5.95 2.83
C THR A 217 2.90 7.10 3.81
N VAL A 218 1.73 7.72 3.79
CA VAL A 218 1.25 8.74 4.71
C VAL A 218 0.38 8.07 5.77
N PHE A 219 0.64 8.38 7.03
CA PHE A 219 -0.16 7.94 8.17
C PHE A 219 -1.05 9.09 8.64
N ARG A 220 -2.37 8.91 8.55
CA ARG A 220 -3.37 9.91 8.97
C ARG A 220 -3.93 9.53 10.33
N ALA A 221 -3.66 10.36 11.34
CA ALA A 221 -4.22 10.21 12.69
C ALA A 221 -5.75 10.36 12.67
N CYS A 222 -6.44 9.43 13.32
CA CYS A 222 -7.90 9.41 13.43
C CYS A 222 -8.33 9.62 14.87
N PHE A 223 -8.90 10.78 15.15
CA PHE A 223 -9.41 11.13 16.48
C PHE A 223 -10.72 10.38 16.77
N ALA A 224 -10.92 10.02 18.04
CA ALA A 224 -12.19 9.50 18.51
C ALA A 224 -13.30 10.53 18.20
N ALA A 225 -14.48 10.06 17.79
CA ALA A 225 -15.63 10.93 17.64
C ALA A 225 -15.99 11.44 19.05
N SER A 226 -15.98 12.76 19.23
CA SER A 226 -16.45 13.45 20.43
C SER A 226 -17.95 13.29 20.60
#